data_AF-A0AAX2TKX8-F1
#
_entry.id   AF-A0AAX2TKX8-F1
#
_cell.length_a   1.000
_cell.length_b   1.000
_cell.length_c   1.000
_cell.angle_alpha   90.00
_cell.angle_beta   90.00
_cell.angle_gamma   90.00
#
_symmetry.space_group_name_H-M   'P 1'
#
loop_
_entity.id
_entity.type
_entity.pdbx_description
1 polymer ?
#
loop_
_entity_poly.entity_id
_entity_poly.type
_entity_poly.pdbx_seq_one_letter_code
_entity_poly.pdbx_strand_id
1 'polypeptide(L)'
;KYPTSEYATQAKNKIQAARDQLAGKEMAVGRYYIEKRDFTAAINRFKTVVTQYQTTRHVEEALYRLTEAYMAIGIAGEAQTAAAVLGHNFPDSRWYKDAYNLVKSGGLEPSENQGSWISRTFKKIGLG
;
A
#
# COMPACT_ATOMS: atom_id res chain seq x y z
N LYS A 1 -31.32 -4.86 -7.22
CA LYS A 1 -29.99 -5.46 -7.47
C LYS A 1 -30.19 -6.93 -7.83
N TYR A 2 -29.55 -7.43 -8.90
CA TYR A 2 -29.66 -8.84 -9.36
C TYR A 2 -28.33 -9.59 -9.14
N PRO A 3 -28.01 -10.01 -7.90
CA PRO A 3 -26.72 -10.58 -7.55
C PRO A 3 -26.44 -11.98 -8.15
N THR A 4 -27.43 -12.64 -8.73
CA THR A 4 -27.39 -14.04 -9.20
C THR A 4 -27.45 -14.20 -10.72
N SER A 5 -27.40 -13.11 -11.50
CA SER A 5 -27.38 -13.18 -12.96
C SER A 5 -26.05 -13.74 -13.49
N GLU A 6 -26.07 -14.50 -14.59
CA GLU A 6 -24.86 -15.01 -15.27
C GLU A 6 -23.85 -13.90 -15.64
N TYR A 7 -24.35 -12.69 -15.86
CA TYR A 7 -23.54 -11.51 -16.19
C TYR A 7 -22.87 -10.89 -14.96
N ALA A 8 -23.36 -11.16 -13.75
CA ALA A 8 -22.83 -10.57 -12.53
C ALA A 8 -21.38 -11.01 -12.25
N THR A 9 -21.05 -12.28 -12.52
CA THR A 9 -19.69 -12.81 -12.35
C THR A 9 -18.73 -12.22 -13.38
N GLN A 10 -19.13 -12.15 -14.65
CA GLN A 10 -18.31 -11.55 -15.70
C GLN A 10 -18.07 -10.06 -15.45
N ALA A 11 -19.09 -9.31 -15.02
CA ALA A 11 -18.97 -7.90 -14.67
C ALA A 11 -18.01 -7.67 -13.49
N LYS A 12 -18.09 -8.51 -12.44
CA LYS A 12 -17.15 -8.44 -11.30
C LYS A 12 -15.70 -8.64 -11.74
N ASN A 13 -15.43 -9.63 -12.60
CA ASN A 13 -14.08 -9.88 -13.10
C ASN A 13 -13.54 -8.71 -13.92
N LYS A 14 -14.37 -8.10 -14.78
CA LYS A 14 -13.99 -6.90 -15.55
C LYS A 14 -13.70 -5.71 -14.63
N ILE A 15 -14.49 -5.50 -13.58
CA ILE A 15 -14.24 -4.44 -12.60
C ILE A 15 -12.92 -4.67 -11.87
N GLN A 16 -12.63 -5.89 -11.43
CA GLN A 16 -11.37 -6.19 -10.74
C GLN A 16 -10.17 -5.98 -11.67
N ALA A 17 -10.26 -6.40 -12.93
CA ALA A 17 -9.21 -6.14 -13.93
C ALA A 17 -8.99 -4.65 -14.16
N ALA A 18 -10.07 -3.85 -14.29
CA ALA A 18 -9.96 -2.41 -14.43
C ALA A 18 -9.29 -1.75 -13.21
N ARG A 19 -9.63 -2.23 -11.99
CA ARG A 19 -9.01 -1.74 -10.75
C ARG A 19 -7.52 -2.09 -10.68
N ASP A 20 -7.12 -3.29 -11.10
CA ASP A 20 -5.70 -3.67 -11.19
C ASP A 20 -4.93 -2.76 -12.15
N GLN A 21 -5.49 -2.46 -13.31
CA GLN A 21 -4.88 -1.54 -14.29
C GLN A 21 -4.74 -0.12 -13.75
N LEU A 22 -5.78 0.40 -13.07
CA LEU A 22 -5.72 1.72 -12.46
C LEU A 22 -4.70 1.79 -11.32
N ALA A 23 -4.63 0.77 -10.48
CA ALA A 23 -3.60 0.65 -9.46
C ALA A 23 -2.20 0.58 -10.08
N GLY A 24 -2.02 -0.21 -11.13
CA GLY A 24 -0.76 -0.32 -11.88
C GLY A 24 -0.30 1.02 -12.45
N LYS A 25 -1.22 1.86 -12.94
CA LYS A 25 -0.93 3.22 -13.40
C LYS A 25 -0.42 4.11 -12.27
N GLU A 26 -1.10 4.14 -11.12
CA GLU A 26 -0.65 4.92 -9.97
C GLU A 26 0.73 4.43 -9.47
N MET A 27 0.97 3.12 -9.46
CA MET A 27 2.27 2.55 -9.13
C MET A 27 3.38 3.00 -10.08
N ALA A 28 3.13 3.01 -11.39
CA ALA A 28 4.11 3.46 -12.37
C ALA A 28 4.50 4.94 -12.17
N VAL A 29 3.51 5.80 -11.94
CA VAL A 29 3.75 7.23 -11.66
C VAL A 29 4.44 7.42 -10.31
N GLY A 30 4.07 6.66 -9.28
CA GLY A 30 4.71 6.70 -7.97
C GLY A 30 6.19 6.30 -8.02
N ARG A 31 6.52 5.23 -8.74
CA ARG A 31 7.92 4.81 -8.94
C ARG A 31 8.75 5.87 -9.66
N TYR A 32 8.17 6.48 -10.71
CA TYR A 32 8.82 7.60 -11.40
C TYR A 32 9.17 8.75 -10.44
N TYR A 33 8.26 9.12 -9.53
CA TYR A 33 8.54 10.17 -8.55
C TYR A 33 9.58 9.76 -7.50
N ILE A 34 9.57 8.51 -7.03
CA ILE A 34 10.64 8.00 -6.13
C ILE A 34 12.01 8.10 -6.79
N GLU A 35 12.14 7.67 -8.05
CA GLU A 35 13.40 7.73 -8.79
C GLU A 35 13.92 9.17 -8.93
N LYS A 36 13.00 10.15 -9.01
CA LYS A 36 13.32 11.58 -9.02
C LYS A 36 13.51 12.20 -7.63
N ARG A 37 13.43 11.40 -6.56
CA ARG A 37 13.46 11.85 -5.16
C ARG A 37 12.36 12.85 -4.80
N ASP A 38 11.26 12.87 -5.55
CA ASP A 38 10.04 13.59 -5.18
C ASP A 38 9.17 12.68 -4.31
N PHE A 39 9.57 12.56 -3.05
CA PHE A 39 8.92 11.65 -2.11
C PHE A 39 7.48 12.07 -1.79
N THR A 40 7.18 13.37 -1.77
CA THR A 40 5.82 13.86 -1.51
C THR A 40 4.86 13.48 -2.64
N ALA A 41 5.25 13.68 -3.90
CA ALA A 41 4.44 13.26 -5.04
C ALA A 41 4.29 11.73 -5.06
N ALA A 42 5.36 10.99 -4.80
CA ALA A 42 5.33 9.53 -4.72
C ALA A 42 4.37 9.02 -3.63
N ILE A 43 4.44 9.58 -2.41
CA ILE A 43 3.55 9.22 -1.29
C ILE A 43 2.08 9.39 -1.70
N ASN A 44 1.73 10.48 -2.38
CA ASN A 44 0.35 10.71 -2.82
C ASN A 44 -0.14 9.64 -3.81
N ARG A 45 0.76 9.13 -4.68
CA ARG A 45 0.45 8.04 -5.62
C ARG A 45 0.25 6.72 -4.91
N PHE A 46 1.17 6.32 -4.04
CA PHE A 46 1.05 5.06 -3.29
C PHE A 46 -0.11 5.09 -2.29
N LYS A 47 -0.39 6.26 -1.68
CA LYS A 47 -1.58 6.50 -0.87
C LYS A 47 -2.86 6.20 -1.63
N THR A 48 -2.93 6.59 -2.90
CA THR A 48 -4.09 6.30 -3.75
C THR A 48 -4.27 4.79 -3.92
N VAL A 49 -3.17 4.05 -4.14
CA VAL A 49 -3.21 2.58 -4.24
C VAL A 49 -3.74 1.93 -2.95
N VAL A 50 -3.20 2.32 -1.79
CA VAL A 50 -3.60 1.72 -0.50
C VAL A 50 -4.96 2.21 0.03
N THR A 51 -5.53 3.28 -0.52
CA THR A 51 -6.85 3.80 -0.08
C THR A 51 -7.98 3.48 -1.04
N GLN A 52 -7.68 3.35 -2.34
CA GLN A 52 -8.69 3.14 -3.38
C GLN A 52 -8.61 1.79 -4.04
N TYR A 53 -7.49 1.06 -3.96
CA TYR A 53 -7.25 -0.18 -4.70
C TYR A 53 -6.69 -1.31 -3.81
N GLN A 54 -7.15 -1.39 -2.55
CA GLN A 54 -6.64 -2.30 -1.51
C GLN A 54 -6.73 -3.78 -1.87
N THR A 55 -7.67 -4.17 -2.73
CA THR A 55 -7.90 -5.56 -3.15
C THR A 55 -7.04 -5.97 -4.36
N THR A 56 -6.10 -5.12 -4.79
CA THR A 56 -5.19 -5.40 -5.90
C THR A 56 -3.85 -5.92 -5.38
N ARG A 57 -3.14 -6.69 -6.20
CA ARG A 57 -1.77 -7.17 -5.87
C ARG A 57 -0.75 -6.05 -5.69
N HIS A 58 -1.09 -4.81 -6.07
CA HIS A 58 -0.22 -3.65 -5.96
C HIS A 58 -0.13 -3.08 -4.54
N VAL A 59 -1.04 -3.47 -3.64
CA VAL A 59 -1.10 -2.92 -2.28
C VAL A 59 0.16 -3.21 -1.47
N GLU A 60 0.74 -4.40 -1.64
CA GLU A 60 1.96 -4.82 -0.93
C GLU A 60 3.16 -3.95 -1.32
N GLU A 61 3.38 -3.77 -2.62
CA GLU A 61 4.43 -2.89 -3.13
C GLU A 61 4.17 -1.44 -2.70
N ALA A 62 2.92 -0.97 -2.78
CA ALA A 62 2.58 0.39 -2.38
C ALA A 62 2.88 0.67 -0.90
N LEU A 63 2.58 -0.26 0.00
CA LEU A 63 2.93 -0.14 1.42
C LEU A 63 4.44 -0.08 1.63
N TYR A 64 5.22 -0.93 0.96
CA TYR A 64 6.67 -0.87 1.02
C TYR A 64 7.22 0.48 0.50
N ARG A 65 6.70 0.97 -0.63
CA ARG A 65 7.13 2.26 -1.18
C ARG A 65 6.72 3.45 -0.29
N LEU A 66 5.61 3.33 0.44
CA LEU A 66 5.27 4.30 1.50
C LEU A 66 6.29 4.25 2.64
N THR A 67 6.69 3.06 3.10
CA THR A 67 7.78 2.92 4.08
C THR A 67 9.05 3.59 3.58
N GLU A 68 9.48 3.30 2.34
CA GLU A 68 10.66 3.89 1.73
C GLU A 68 10.59 5.43 1.65
N ALA A 69 9.49 5.95 1.12
CA ALA A 69 9.35 7.39 0.96
C ALA A 69 9.27 8.12 2.31
N TYR A 70 8.56 7.58 3.30
CA TYR A 70 8.48 8.17 4.64
C TYR A 70 9.81 8.13 5.39
N MET A 71 10.58 7.04 5.26
CA MET A 71 11.94 6.96 5.79
C MET A 71 12.82 8.06 5.17
N ALA A 72 12.75 8.24 3.84
CA ALA A 72 13.58 9.20 3.12
C ALA A 72 13.34 10.66 3.54
N ILE A 73 12.13 11.01 3.98
CA ILE A 73 11.79 12.37 4.45
C ILE A 73 11.68 12.49 5.98
N GLY A 74 12.07 11.46 6.72
CA GLY A 74 12.14 11.50 8.19
C GLY A 74 10.82 11.37 8.93
N ILE A 75 9.73 10.93 8.27
CA ILE A 75 8.44 10.68 8.93
C ILE A 75 8.42 9.24 9.45
N ALA A 76 9.27 8.96 10.45
CA ALA A 76 9.52 7.63 10.99
C ALA A 76 8.25 6.90 11.43
N GLY A 77 7.33 7.58 12.12
CA GLY A 77 6.10 6.94 12.63
C GLY A 77 5.19 6.37 11.53
N GLU A 78 5.07 7.08 10.40
CA GLU A 78 4.29 6.57 9.26
C GLU A 78 5.03 5.47 8.50
N ALA A 79 6.37 5.54 8.45
CA ALA A 79 7.17 4.45 7.88
C ALA A 79 7.04 3.14 8.68
N GLN A 80 7.16 3.22 10.00
CA GLN A 80 6.99 2.09 10.93
C GLN A 80 5.57 1.53 10.84
N THR A 81 4.56 2.40 10.75
CA THR A 81 3.17 1.98 10.61
C THR A 81 2.91 1.28 9.27
N ALA A 82 3.41 1.83 8.16
CA ALA A 82 3.30 1.19 6.85
C ALA A 82 3.94 -0.22 6.84
N ALA A 83 5.13 -0.37 7.44
CA ALA A 83 5.82 -1.65 7.55
C ALA A 83 5.07 -2.64 8.46
N ALA A 84 4.50 -2.17 9.57
CA ALA A 84 3.74 -3.01 10.49
C ALA A 84 2.43 -3.52 9.85
N VAL A 85 1.69 -2.62 9.19
CA VAL A 85 0.45 -2.98 8.46
C VAL A 85 0.78 -3.95 7.31
N LEU A 86 1.89 -3.74 6.60
CA LEU A 86 2.37 -4.67 5.58
C LEU A 86 2.68 -6.05 6.17
N GLY A 87 3.41 -6.12 7.28
CA GLY A 87 3.75 -7.37 7.96
C GLY A 87 2.55 -8.12 8.53
N HIS A 88 1.57 -7.40 9.08
CA HIS A 88 0.36 -8.01 9.64
C HIS A 88 -0.49 -8.67 8.56
N ASN A 89 -0.66 -8.00 7.42
CA ASN A 89 -1.57 -8.47 6.36
C ASN A 89 -0.88 -9.36 5.30
N PHE A 90 0.43 -9.22 5.13
CA PHE A 90 1.21 -9.90 4.10
C PHE A 90 2.57 -10.41 4.63
N PRO A 91 2.59 -11.26 5.69
CA PRO A 91 3.82 -11.66 6.38
C PRO A 91 4.82 -12.42 5.50
N ASP A 92 4.34 -13.13 4.47
CA ASP A 92 5.18 -13.90 3.56
C ASP A 92 5.67 -13.09 2.35
N SER A 93 5.21 -11.85 2.20
CA SER A 93 5.55 -11.00 1.07
C SER A 93 7.03 -10.65 1.06
N ARG A 94 7.65 -10.67 -0.13
CA ARG A 94 8.99 -10.08 -0.33
C ARG A 94 9.04 -8.62 0.10
N TRP A 95 7.94 -7.88 -0.10
CA TRP A 95 7.86 -6.46 0.23
C TRP A 95 7.89 -6.22 1.73
N TYR A 96 7.32 -7.13 2.53
CA TYR A 96 7.44 -7.05 3.98
C TYR A 96 8.89 -7.25 4.43
N LYS A 97 9.59 -8.25 3.89
CA LYS A 97 11.01 -8.50 4.21
C LYS A 97 11.86 -7.26 3.91
N ASP A 98 11.62 -6.64 2.76
CA ASP A 98 12.32 -5.42 2.36
C ASP A 98 11.97 -4.23 3.28
N ALA A 99 10.68 -4.04 3.62
CA ALA A 99 10.23 -2.99 4.52
C ALA A 99 10.82 -3.15 5.94
N TYR A 100 10.79 -4.36 6.48
CA TYR A 100 11.36 -4.71 7.79
C TYR A 100 12.85 -4.39 7.84
N ASN A 101 13.60 -4.84 6.83
CA ASN A 101 15.03 -4.58 6.75
C ASN A 101 15.34 -3.09 6.62
N LEU A 102 14.54 -2.35 5.84
CA LEU A 102 14.71 -0.92 5.64
C LEU A 102 14.53 -0.14 6.96
N VAL A 103 13.44 -0.37 7.69
CA VAL A 103 13.23 0.32 8.99
C VAL A 103 14.30 -0.07 10.00
N LYS A 104 14.70 -1.35 10.04
CA LYS A 104 15.76 -1.84 10.93
C LYS A 104 17.12 -1.22 10.64
N SER A 105 17.45 -1.05 9.37
CA SER A 105 18.69 -0.36 8.96
C SER A 105 18.73 1.11 9.41
N GLY A 106 17.57 1.74 9.61
CA GLY A 106 17.43 3.08 10.17
C GLY A 106 17.38 3.13 11.71
N GLY A 107 17.62 2.01 12.40
CA GLY A 107 17.53 1.93 13.87
C GLY A 107 16.10 1.92 14.42
N LEU A 108 15.11 1.60 13.59
CA LEU A 108 13.70 1.53 13.94
C LEU A 108 13.18 0.09 13.79
N GLU A 109 11.97 -0.17 14.29
CA GLU A 109 11.28 -1.45 14.08
C GLU A 109 9.85 -1.19 13.58
N PRO A 110 9.23 -2.11 12.82
CA PRO A 110 7.83 -1.98 12.48
C PRO A 110 7.00 -1.83 13.76
N SER A 111 6.25 -0.75 13.85
CA SER A 111 5.41 -0.42 15.00
C SER A 111 4.22 0.35 14.49
N GLU A 112 3.02 -0.19 14.74
CA GLU A 112 1.79 0.39 14.26
C GLU A 112 1.27 1.49 15.19
N ASN A 113 1.09 2.70 14.64
CA ASN A 113 0.32 3.74 15.31
C ASN A 113 -1.15 3.67 14.86
N GLN A 114 -2.05 3.27 15.75
CA GLN A 114 -3.49 3.15 15.50
C GLN A 114 -4.17 4.48 15.07
N GLY A 115 -3.56 5.63 15.35
CA GLY A 115 -4.01 6.94 14.88
C GLY A 115 -3.59 7.29 13.44
N SER A 116 -2.64 6.56 12.86
CA SER A 116 -2.19 6.74 11.48
C SER A 116 -3.37 6.60 10.51
N TRP A 117 -3.29 7.33 9.40
CA TRP A 117 -4.25 7.18 8.32
C TRP A 117 -4.14 5.79 7.66
N ILE A 118 -2.97 5.15 7.69
CA ILE A 118 -2.75 3.81 7.11
C ILE A 118 -3.54 2.78 7.92
N SER A 119 -3.32 2.72 9.23
CA SER A 119 -4.06 1.84 10.15
C SER A 119 -5.56 2.02 10.04
N ARG A 120 -6.03 3.28 10.06
CA ARG A 120 -7.46 3.59 9.89
C ARG A 120 -8.03 3.13 8.55
N THR A 121 -7.22 3.16 7.48
CA THR A 121 -7.64 2.71 6.15
C THR A 121 -7.83 1.20 6.12
N PHE A 122 -6.90 0.44 6.68
CA PHE A 122 -6.98 -1.02 6.73
C PHE A 122 -8.09 -1.49 7.68
N LYS A 123 -8.19 -0.88 8.87
CA LYS A 123 -9.23 -1.22 9.85
C LYS A 123 -10.64 -1.07 9.29
N LYS A 124 -10.88 -0.05 8.45
CA LYS A 124 -12.18 0.20 7.81
C LYS A 124 -12.62 -0.94 6.89
N ILE A 125 -11.68 -1.69 6.33
CA ILE A 125 -11.96 -2.82 5.41
C ILE A 125 -11.80 -4.19 6.10
N GLY A 126 -11.70 -4.21 7.44
CA GLY A 126 -11.56 -5.45 8.22
C GLY A 126 -10.16 -6.06 8.16
N LEU A 127 -9.16 -5.26 7.80
CA LEU A 127 -7.74 -5.63 7.75
C LEU A 127 -6.96 -4.82 8.80
N GLY A 128 -5.79 -5.28 9.19
CA GLY A 128 -4.99 -4.64 10.25
C GLY A 128 -5.29 -5.13 11.66
#